data_AF-A0A7J4N3Y6-F1
#
_entry.id   AF-A0A7J4N3Y6-F1
#
_cell.length_a   1.000
_cell.length_b   1.000
_cell.length_c   1.000
_cell.angle_alpha   90.00
_cell.angle_beta   90.00
_cell.angle_gamma   90.00
#
_symmetry.space_group_name_H-M   'P 1'
#
loop_
_entity.id
_entity.type
_entity.pdbx_description
1 polymer ?
#
loop_
_entity_poly.entity_id
_entity_poly.type
_entity_poly.pdbx_seq_one_letter_code
_entity_poly.pdbx_strand_id
1 'polypeptide(L)' 'KVFEGVVQPGWREIASRFHLFERLSTRHAINKTVYEALHMGKRKRSVVKPSTEFALVSVGLEGDLEGQRRYQWVE' A
#
# COMPACT_ATOMS: atom_id res chain seq x y z
N LYS A 1 -28.00 -7.98 -5.62
CA LYS A 1 -28.48 -7.10 -4.54
C LYS A 1 -28.06 -5.68 -4.89
N VAL A 2 -29.02 -4.78 -5.14
CA VAL A 2 -28.74 -3.36 -5.44
C VAL A 2 -29.04 -2.55 -4.18
N PHE A 3 -28.24 -1.54 -3.90
CA PHE A 3 -28.43 -0.63 -2.77
C PHE A 3 -28.50 0.83 -3.27
N GLU A 4 -29.16 1.67 -2.50
CA GLU A 4 -29.28 3.11 -2.72
C GLU A 4 -28.93 3.89 -1.44
N GLY A 5 -28.61 5.18 -1.59
CA GLY A 5 -28.29 6.06 -0.48
C GLY A 5 -28.27 7.53 -0.88
N VAL A 6 -28.52 8.42 0.07
CA VAL A 6 -28.52 9.87 -0.12
C VAL A 6 -27.16 10.44 0.27
N VAL A 7 -26.53 11.18 -0.64
CA VAL A 7 -25.28 11.91 -0.35
C VAL A 7 -25.58 13.08 0.56
N GLN A 8 -24.91 13.14 1.71
CA GLN A 8 -25.12 14.20 2.70
C GLN A 8 -24.59 15.56 2.20
N PRO A 9 -25.22 16.67 2.59
CA PRO A 9 -24.60 17.99 2.48
C PRO A 9 -23.21 18.00 3.14
N GLY A 10 -22.26 18.75 2.58
CA GLY A 10 -20.89 18.79 3.11
C GLY A 10 -19.98 17.64 2.69
N TRP A 11 -20.43 16.74 1.80
CA TRP A 11 -19.62 15.58 1.36
C TRP A 11 -18.32 16.00 0.67
N ARG A 12 -18.31 17.14 -0.01
CA ARG A 12 -17.18 17.60 -0.82
C ARG A 12 -16.00 18.00 0.06
N GLU A 13 -16.30 18.63 1.19
CA GLU A 13 -15.35 19.07 2.22
C GLU A 13 -14.73 17.87 2.95
N ILE A 14 -15.49 16.78 3.11
CA ILE A 14 -14.95 15.52 3.64
C ILE A 14 -14.06 14.85 2.58
N ALA A 15 -14.55 14.75 1.34
CA ALA A 15 -13.81 14.11 0.26
C ALA A 15 -12.50 14.83 -0.10
N SER A 16 -12.44 16.16 0.03
CA SER A 16 -11.24 16.94 -0.25
C SER A 16 -10.08 16.61 0.70
N ARG A 17 -10.38 16.23 1.95
CA ARG A 17 -9.38 15.81 2.97
C ARG A 17 -8.70 14.48 2.65
N PHE A 18 -9.17 13.75 1.63
CA PHE A 18 -8.52 12.51 1.20
C PHE A 18 -7.30 12.76 0.31
N HIS A 19 -7.16 13.98 -0.25
CA HIS A 19 -6.03 14.38 -1.10
C HIS A 19 -5.75 13.37 -2.25
N LEU A 20 -6.81 12.81 -2.85
CA LEU A 20 -6.68 11.66 -3.76
C LEU A 20 -5.76 11.92 -4.96
N PHE A 21 -5.88 13.09 -5.60
CA PHE A 21 -5.07 13.41 -6.78
C PHE A 21 -3.60 13.62 -6.43
N GLU A 22 -3.30 14.25 -5.30
CA GLU A 22 -1.94 14.41 -4.79
C GLU A 22 -1.32 13.05 -4.45
N ARG A 23 -2.06 12.18 -3.75
CA ARG A 23 -1.60 10.81 -3.44
C ARG A 23 -1.36 9.97 -4.70
N LEU A 24 -2.14 10.19 -5.76
CA LEU A 24 -1.95 9.48 -7.03
C LEU A 24 -0.76 10.01 -7.83
N SER A 25 -0.47 11.32 -7.72
CA SER A 25 0.64 11.97 -8.45
C SER A 25 2.00 11.69 -7.82
N THR A 26 2.08 11.43 -6.52
CA THR A 26 3.34 11.09 -5.81
C THR A 26 3.74 9.60 -5.94
N ARG A 27 3.00 8.79 -6.71
CA ARG A 27 3.34 7.39 -6.94
C ARG A 27 4.62 7.24 -7.75
N HIS A 28 5.41 6.21 -7.42
CA HIS A 28 6.62 5.87 -8.15
C HIS A 28 6.31 4.94 -9.33
N ALA A 29 6.53 5.42 -10.55
CA ALA A 29 6.42 4.59 -11.74
C ALA A 29 7.56 3.56 -11.77
N ILE A 30 7.24 2.32 -12.12
CA ILE A 30 8.22 1.24 -12.30
C ILE A 30 8.20 0.73 -13.73
N ASN A 31 9.35 0.31 -14.24
CA ASN A 31 9.45 -0.28 -15.57
C ASN A 31 9.05 -1.77 -15.56
N LYS A 32 8.88 -2.34 -16.76
CA LYS A 32 8.49 -3.75 -16.96
C LYS A 32 9.39 -4.73 -16.20
N THR A 33 10.72 -4.55 -16.29
CA THR A 33 11.69 -5.44 -15.64
C THR A 33 11.54 -5.45 -14.12
N VAL A 34 11.34 -4.27 -13.51
CA VAL A 34 11.10 -4.13 -12.07
C VAL A 34 9.76 -4.77 -11.68
N TYR A 35 8.71 -4.53 -12.45
CA TYR A 35 7.40 -5.15 -12.25
C TYR A 35 7.47 -6.68 -12.28
N GLU A 36 8.08 -7.25 -13.32
CA GLU A 36 8.21 -8.71 -13.48
C GLU A 36 9.01 -9.34 -12.33
N ALA A 37 10.09 -8.70 -11.90
CA ALA A 37 10.90 -9.19 -10.77
C ALA A 37 10.15 -9.16 -9.43
N LEU A 38 9.29 -8.16 -9.20
CA LEU A 38 8.41 -8.10 -8.04
C LEU A 38 7.31 -9.15 -8.12
N HIS A 39 6.64 -9.26 -9.27
CA HIS A 39 5.53 -10.19 -9.49
C HIS A 39 5.96 -11.66 -9.34
N MET A 40 7.15 -12.01 -9.82
CA MET A 40 7.74 -13.34 -9.63
C MET A 40 8.38 -13.55 -8.24
N GLY A 41 8.36 -12.54 -7.36
CA GLY A 41 8.98 -12.62 -6.04
C GLY A 41 10.51 -12.75 -6.05
N LYS A 42 11.16 -12.48 -7.19
CA LYS A 42 12.63 -12.52 -7.34
C LYS A 42 13.30 -11.34 -6.65
N ARG A 43 12.61 -10.20 -6.57
CA ARG A 43 13.10 -9.02 -5.86
C ARG A 43 12.64 -9.05 -4.40
N LYS A 44 13.60 -9.18 -3.48
CA LYS A 44 13.37 -9.23 -2.02
C LYS A 44 13.54 -7.89 -1.30
N ARG A 45 13.92 -6.83 -2.03
CA ARG A 45 14.15 -5.49 -1.48
C ARG A 45 13.18 -4.49 -2.08
N SER A 46 12.72 -3.54 -1.26
CA SER A 46 11.80 -2.49 -1.68
C SER A 46 12.38 -1.67 -2.84
N VAL A 47 11.51 -1.29 -3.78
CA VAL A 47 11.86 -0.40 -4.89
C VAL A 47 11.89 1.05 -4.42
N VAL A 48 10.89 1.42 -3.61
CA VAL A 48 10.83 2.67 -2.86
C VAL A 48 11.01 2.31 -1.39
N LYS A 49 11.85 3.06 -0.66
CA LYS A 49 11.96 2.86 0.79
C LYS A 49 10.68 3.37 1.45
N PRO A 50 10.06 2.59 2.35
CA PRO A 50 8.91 3.08 3.09
C PRO A 50 9.31 4.27 3.96
N SER A 51 8.40 5.24 4.10
CA SER A 51 8.54 6.39 5.01
C SER A 51 7.17 6.87 5.43
N THR A 52 7.03 7.21 6.71
CA THR A 52 5.77 7.60 7.36
C THR A 52 4.60 6.67 7.04
N GLU A 53 4.86 5.35 7.03
CA GLU A 53 3.85 4.35 6.67
C GLU A 53 4.07 2.99 7.34
N PHE A 54 3.02 2.17 7.38
CA PHE A 54 3.15 0.77 7.80
C PHE A 54 3.69 -0.08 6.64
N ALA A 55 4.82 -0.76 6.86
CA ALA A 55 5.42 -1.66 5.88
C ALA A 55 5.55 -3.08 6.42
N LEU A 56 5.48 -4.07 5.52
CA LEU A 56 5.84 -5.46 5.83
C LEU A 56 7.35 -5.56 6.02
N VAL A 57 7.79 -5.90 7.23
CA VAL A 57 9.23 -5.98 7.56
C VAL A 57 9.76 -7.42 7.52
N SER A 58 8.93 -8.40 7.83
CA SER A 58 9.30 -9.82 7.74
C SER A 58 8.10 -10.76 7.65
N VAL A 59 8.38 -11.99 7.23
CA VAL A 59 7.44 -13.12 7.30
C VAL A 59 8.12 -14.22 8.11
N GLY A 60 7.42 -14.77 9.11
CA GLY A 60 7.91 -15.87 9.95
C GLY A 60 8.25 -17.10 9.14
N LEU A 61 9.29 -17.81 9.55
CA LEU A 61 9.86 -18.96 8.85
C LEU A 61 9.46 -20.26 9.54
N GLU A 62 9.71 -21.38 8.89
CA GLU A 62 9.51 -22.71 9.47
C GLU A 62 10.24 -22.82 10.83
N GLY A 63 9.53 -23.29 11.86
CA GLY A 63 10.04 -23.36 13.24
C GLY A 63 9.92 -22.08 14.08
N ASP A 64 9.54 -20.93 13.50
CA ASP A 64 9.19 -19.70 14.23
C ASP A 64 8.01 -18.98 13.57
N LEU A 65 6.79 -19.32 14.03
CA LEU A 65 5.53 -18.71 13.59
C LEU A 65 5.43 -18.60 12.07
N GLU A 66 5.59 -19.74 11.40
CA GLU A 66 5.62 -19.82 9.95
C GLU A 66 4.44 -19.08 9.30
N GLY A 67 4.75 -18.20 8.36
CA GLY A 67 3.75 -17.40 7.64
C GLY A 67 3.25 -16.16 8.38
N GLN A 68 3.65 -15.93 9.65
CA GLN A 68 3.30 -14.71 10.38
C GLN A 68 3.86 -13.48 9.66
N ARG A 69 3.01 -12.50 9.34
CA ARG A 69 3.44 -11.24 8.72
C ARG A 69 3.68 -10.19 9.79
N ARG A 70 4.90 -9.67 9.89
CA ARG A 70 5.24 -8.59 10.82
C ARG A 70 5.22 -7.25 10.08
N TYR A 71 4.40 -6.34 10.58
CA TYR A 71 4.28 -4.98 10.06
C TYR A 71 4.81 -3.99 11.10
N GLN A 72 5.45 -2.93 10.64
CA GLN A 72 5.97 -1.87 11.48
C GLN A 72 5.71 -0.50 10.85
N TRP A 73 5.45 0.49 11.69
CA TRP A 73 5.53 1.90 11.28
C TRP A 73 6.99 2.26 10.97
N VAL A 74 7.24 2.72 9.75
CA VAL A 74 8.54 3.23 9.33
C VAL A 74 8.45 4.75 9.32
N GLU A 75 9.39 5.42 9.98
CA GLU A 75 9.57 6.87 9.93
C GLU A 75 10.05 7.32 8.54
#